data_AF-A0A934PDC9-F1
#
_entry.id   AF-A0A934PDC9-F1
#
_cell.length_a   1.000
_cell.length_b   1.000
_cell.length_c   1.000
_cell.angle_alpha   90.00
_cell.angle_beta   90.00
_cell.angle_gamma   90.00
#
_symmetry.space_group_name_H-M   'P 1'
#
loop_
_entity.id
_entity.type
_entity.pdbx_description
1 polymer ?
#
loop_
_entity_poly.entity_id
_entity_poly.type
_entity_poly.pdbx_seq_one_letter_code
_entity_poly.pdbx_strand_id
1 'polypeptide(L)' 'MPTSNDAAGLAALSICESLLLAMNDRGLLPENEIVGVLRDAAAIHENTIDTEPDAEIHRAAAALINQIITQGNSVYRPPA' A
#
# COMPACT_ATOMS: atom_id res chain seq x y z
N MET A 1 19.77 -11.70 -3.60
CA MET A 1 19.75 -10.64 -4.64
C MET A 1 18.29 -10.32 -4.89
N PRO A 2 17.89 -9.03 -4.97
CA PRO A 2 16.51 -8.69 -5.33
C PRO A 2 16.23 -9.21 -6.74
N THR A 3 15.09 -9.87 -6.90
CA THR A 3 14.61 -10.29 -8.22
C THR A 3 14.08 -9.09 -8.98
N SER A 4 13.95 -9.20 -10.30
CA SER A 4 13.29 -8.14 -11.09
C SER A 4 11.87 -7.86 -10.62
N ASN A 5 11.20 -8.85 -10.00
CA ASN A 5 9.86 -8.70 -9.44
C ASN A 5 9.90 -7.85 -8.15
N ASP A 6 10.91 -8.04 -7.29
CA ASP A 6 11.07 -7.25 -6.08
C ASP A 6 11.35 -5.78 -6.40
N ALA A 7 12.17 -5.51 -7.42
CA ALA A 7 12.45 -4.15 -7.89
C ALA A 7 11.20 -3.48 -8.49
N ALA A 8 10.41 -4.22 -9.27
CA ALA A 8 9.14 -3.72 -9.81
C ALA A 8 8.12 -3.42 -8.70
N GLY A 9 8.01 -4.29 -7.69
CA GLY A 9 7.14 -4.09 -6.53
C GLY A 9 7.52 -2.85 -5.72
N LEU A 10 8.82 -2.65 -5.47
CA LEU A 10 9.30 -1.46 -4.75
C LEU A 10 9.04 -0.17 -5.54
N ALA A 11 9.26 -0.19 -6.87
CA ALA A 11 8.97 0.95 -7.73
C ALA A 11 7.47 1.28 -7.75
N ALA A 12 6.61 0.27 -7.89
CA ALA A 12 5.16 0.45 -7.87
C ALA A 12 4.68 1.06 -6.54
N LEU A 13 5.18 0.55 -5.40
CA LEU A 13 4.86 1.09 -4.09
C LEU A 13 5.26 2.56 -3.96
N SER A 14 6.50 2.90 -4.33
CA SER A 14 6.99 4.28 -4.26
C SER A 14 6.19 5.26 -5.14
N ILE A 15 5.75 4.82 -6.31
CA ILE A 15 4.88 5.60 -7.20
C ILE A 15 3.51 5.83 -6.55
N CYS A 16 2.90 4.78 -6.00
CA CYS A 16 1.60 4.88 -5.33
C CYS A 16 1.65 5.78 -4.09
N GLU A 17 2.70 5.67 -3.27
CA GLU A 17 2.89 6.55 -2.10
C GLU A 17 3.02 8.01 -2.51
N SER A 18 3.84 8.29 -3.53
CA SER A 18 4.01 9.66 -4.05
C SER A 18 2.70 10.23 -4.58
N LEU A 19 1.88 9.41 -5.23
CA LEU A 19 0.57 9.82 -5.73
C LEU A 19 -0.41 10.12 -4.58
N LEU A 20 -0.51 9.23 -3.60
CA LEU A 20 -1.39 9.41 -2.44
C LEU A 20 -1.00 10.67 -1.65
N LEU A 21 0.30 10.90 -1.45
CA LEU A 21 0.82 12.10 -0.81
C LEU A 21 0.43 13.36 -1.60
N ALA A 22 0.63 13.36 -2.93
CA ALA A 22 0.27 14.49 -3.78
C ALA A 22 -1.25 14.77 -3.80
N MET A 23 -2.07 13.72 -3.71
CA MET A 23 -3.53 13.86 -3.61
C MET A 23 -3.95 14.44 -2.26
N ASN A 24 -3.31 14.02 -1.17
CA ASN A 24 -3.52 14.58 0.17
C ASN A 24 -3.12 16.05 0.25
N ASP A 25 -1.92 16.38 -0.22
CA ASP A 25 -1.37 17.74 -0.17
C ASP A 25 -2.22 18.74 -0.96
N ARG A 26 -2.88 18.28 -2.03
CA ARG A 26 -3.81 19.09 -2.83
C ARG A 26 -5.25 19.09 -2.30
N GLY A 27 -5.51 18.41 -1.18
CA GLY A 27 -6.84 18.29 -0.58
C GLY A 27 -7.84 17.51 -1.44
N LEU A 28 -7.36 16.69 -2.37
CA LEU A 28 -8.20 15.87 -3.25
C LEU A 28 -8.65 14.58 -2.57
N LEU A 29 -7.84 14.07 -1.65
CA LEU A 29 -8.12 12.85 -0.91
C LEU A 29 -7.64 13.02 0.54
N PRO A 30 -8.53 13.24 1.51
CA PRO A 30 -8.13 13.38 2.90
C PRO A 30 -7.59 12.07 3.46
N GLU A 31 -6.81 12.16 4.54
CA GLU A 31 -6.10 11.02 5.14
C GLU A 31 -7.00 9.82 5.46
N ASN A 32 -8.23 10.06 5.94
CA ASN A 32 -9.18 8.98 6.24
C ASN A 32 -9.62 8.22 4.97
N GLU A 33 -9.72 8.90 3.83
CA GLU A 33 -10.06 8.26 2.55
C GLU A 33 -8.86 7.49 2.00
N ILE A 34 -7.64 8.01 2.16
CA ILE A 34 -6.41 7.26 1.84
C ILE A 34 -6.33 5.95 2.64
N VAL A 35 -6.58 6.02 3.95
CA VAL A 35 -6.62 4.83 4.81
C VAL A 35 -7.74 3.87 4.37
N GLY A 36 -8.90 4.39 3.95
CA GLY A 36 -9.99 3.60 3.38
C GLY A 36 -9.55 2.82 2.14
N VAL A 37 -8.93 3.50 1.17
CA VAL A 37 -8.41 2.87 -0.06
C VAL A 37 -7.39 1.78 0.26
N LEU A 38 -6.46 2.02 1.19
CA LEU A 38 -5.48 1.03 1.60
C LEU A 38 -6.13 -0.19 2.30
N ARG A 39 -7.16 0.02 3.12
CA ARG A 39 -7.91 -1.08 3.75
C ARG A 39 -8.66 -1.92 2.72
N ASP A 40 -9.28 -1.27 1.74
CA ASP A 40 -9.98 -1.97 0.66
C ASP A 40 -9.00 -2.82 -0.16
N ALA A 41 -7.83 -2.27 -0.47
CA ALA A 41 -6.76 -3.01 -1.15
C ALA A 41 -6.29 -4.23 -0.33
N ALA A 42 -6.06 -4.05 0.99
CA ALA A 42 -5.68 -5.15 1.88
C ALA A 42 -6.77 -6.24 1.93
N ALA A 43 -8.04 -5.86 2.01
CA ALA A 43 -9.17 -6.79 2.05
C ALA A 43 -9.28 -7.60 0.75
N ILE A 44 -9.01 -7.01 -0.42
CA ILE A 44 -9.00 -7.73 -1.70
C ILE A 44 -7.92 -8.82 -1.67
N HIS A 45 -6.72 -8.49 -1.18
CA HIS A 45 -5.63 -9.45 -1.07
C HIS A 45 -5.89 -10.53 0.00
N GLU A 46 -6.50 -10.19 1.13
CA GLU A 46 -6.84 -11.14 2.19
C GLU A 46 -7.94 -12.13 1.78
N ASN A 47 -8.91 -11.69 0.97
CA ASN A 47 -10.00 -12.55 0.49
C ASN A 47 -9.62 -13.42 -0.72
N THR A 48 -8.34 -13.49 -1.08
CA THR A 48 -7.87 -14.36 -2.17
C THR A 48 -8.00 -15.82 -1.72
N ILE A 49 -8.55 -16.69 -2.58
CA ILE A 49 -8.86 -18.07 -2.21
C ILE A 49 -7.55 -18.83 -1.97
N ASP A 50 -7.42 -19.51 -0.83
CA ASP A 50 -6.21 -20.28 -0.43
C ASP A 50 -5.79 -21.38 -1.44
N THR A 51 -6.64 -21.71 -2.40
CA THR A 51 -6.34 -22.67 -3.48
C THR A 51 -5.66 -22.03 -4.69
N GLU A 52 -5.51 -20.70 -4.74
CA GLU A 52 -4.78 -20.04 -5.82
C GLU A 52 -3.27 -20.18 -5.65
N PRO A 53 -2.53 -20.40 -6.75
CA PRO A 53 -1.08 -20.61 -6.71
C PRO A 53 -0.31 -19.45 -6.06
N ASP A 54 -0.90 -18.25 -6.06
CA ASP A 54 -0.28 -17.03 -5.54
C ASP A 54 -0.86 -16.57 -4.18
N ALA A 55 -1.68 -17.40 -3.51
CA ALA A 55 -2.33 -17.03 -2.25
C ALA A 55 -1.36 -16.49 -1.18
N GLU A 56 -0.14 -17.03 -1.12
CA GLU A 56 0.90 -16.56 -0.19
C GLU A 56 1.43 -15.16 -0.56
N ILE A 57 1.54 -14.84 -1.85
CA ILE A 57 1.93 -13.50 -2.32
C ILE A 57 0.82 -12.50 -2.00
N HIS A 58 -0.43 -12.89 -2.17
CA HIS A 58 -1.57 -12.06 -1.79
C HIS A 58 -1.61 -11.80 -0.28
N ARG A 59 -1.39 -12.82 0.55
CA ARG A 59 -1.29 -12.65 2.01
C ARG A 59 -0.14 -11.73 2.41
N ALA A 60 1.03 -11.88 1.77
CA ALA A 60 2.18 -11.01 2.01
C ALA A 60 1.88 -9.54 1.62
N ALA A 61 1.20 -9.31 0.50
CA ALA A 61 0.77 -7.97 0.08
C ALA A 61 -0.20 -7.34 1.09
N ALA A 62 -1.22 -8.08 1.55
CA ALA A 62 -2.15 -7.60 2.59
C ALA A 62 -1.43 -7.23 3.89
N ALA A 63 -0.46 -8.05 4.32
CA ALA A 63 0.34 -7.78 5.51
C ALA A 63 1.18 -6.49 5.38
N LEU A 64 1.80 -6.27 4.21
CA LEU A 64 2.58 -5.05 3.94
C LEU A 64 1.69 -3.80 3.93
N ILE A 65 0.52 -3.86 3.30
CA ILE A 65 -0.43 -2.74 3.28
C ILE A 65 -0.89 -2.38 4.70
N ASN A 66 -1.22 -3.39 5.51
CA ASN A 66 -1.58 -3.18 6.92
C ASN A 66 -0.43 -2.56 7.73
N GLN A 67 0.83 -2.97 7.47
CA GLN A 67 2.00 -2.34 8.08
C GLN A 67 2.12 -0.86 7.72
N ILE A 68 1.92 -0.49 6.45
CA ILE A 68 1.94 0.90 5.98
C ILE A 68 0.90 1.75 6.73
N ILE A 69 -0.32 1.23 6.89
CA ILE A 69 -1.38 1.89 7.65
C ILE A 69 -0.95 2.10 9.11
N THR A 70 -0.40 1.07 9.77
CA THR A 70 -0.01 1.17 11.19
C THR A 70 1.21 2.04 11.45
N GLN A 71 2.17 2.11 10.52
CA GLN A 71 3.33 2.98 10.67
C GLN A 71 3.01 4.47 10.45
N GLY A 72 1.84 4.80 9.86
CA GLY A 72 1.47 6.19 9.54
C GLY A 72 2.39 6.83 8.51
N ASN A 73 3.23 6.04 7.83
CA ASN A 73 4.25 6.52 6.90
C ASN A 73 3.66 6.97 5.55
N SER A 74 2.36 6.75 5.35
CA SER A 74 1.61 7.26 4.19
C SER A 74 1.55 8.79 4.14
N VAL A 75 1.89 9.49 5.23
CA VAL A 75 1.85 10.96 5.34
C VAL A 75 3.02 11.49 6.18
N TYR A 76 4.26 11.06 5.94
CA TYR A 76 5.41 11.70 6.60
C TYR A 76 5.42 13.22 6.29
N ARG A 77 5.14 14.04 7.29
CA ARG A 77 5.22 15.51 7.23
C ARG A 77 6.53 15.97 7.90
N PRO A 78 7.48 16.59 7.19
CA PRO A 78 8.57 17.28 7.86
C PRO A 78 8.00 18.46 8.69
N PRO A 79 8.54 18.73 9.90
CA PRO A 79 8.12 19.88 10.69
C PRO A 79 8.45 21.19 9.97
N ALA A 80 7.53 22.16 10.07
CA ALA A 80 7.67 23.52 9.54
C ALA A 80 8.72 24.36 10.27
#